data_AF-A0AAV0L0R2-F1
#
_entry.id   AF-A0AAV0L0R2-F1
#
_cell.length_a   1.000
_cell.length_b   1.000
_cell.length_c   1.000
_cell.angle_alpha   90.00
_cell.angle_beta   90.00
_cell.angle_gamma   90.00
#
_symmetry.space_group_name_H-M   'P 1'
#
loop_
_entity.id
_entity.type
_entity.pdbx_description
1 polymer ?
#
loop_
_entity_poly.entity_id
_entity_poly.type
_entity_poly.pdbx_seq_one_letter_code
_entity_poly.pdbx_strand_id
1 'polypeptide(L)'
;MEMDNNLLTAMVERWRKETHTFHLLEGEMTITLKDVAMLTELPIDGDAIIESSQKPLNGWGQFISERLGINIPEEAEEGRRVPPLHKSMLLIPWLVRTVGELPEDATDAQIERYARIYLICLVGGFLFPNKSGGNMHCMWLRVLLGDWDEIGRKSWGSACLAMIYSELCKCTDPKTKQAGGPMFI
;
A
#
# COMPACT_ATOMS: atom_id res chain seq x y z
N MET A 1 -13.90 -6.87 -12.64
CA MET A 1 -14.00 -5.50 -13.18
C MET A 1 -12.86 -5.36 -14.17
N GLU A 2 -13.18 -5.29 -15.47
CA GLU A 2 -12.16 -5.12 -16.50
C GLU A 2 -11.86 -3.62 -16.62
N MET A 3 -10.59 -3.26 -16.51
CA MET A 3 -10.14 -1.86 -16.47
C MET A 3 -9.97 -1.36 -17.91
N ASP A 4 -10.65 -0.26 -18.26
CA ASP A 4 -10.55 0.32 -19.60
C ASP A 4 -9.19 1.02 -19.78
N ASN A 5 -8.26 0.30 -20.40
CA ASN A 5 -6.91 0.79 -20.65
C ASN A 5 -6.87 2.00 -21.59
N ASN A 6 -7.85 2.14 -22.50
CA ASN A 6 -7.90 3.28 -23.41
C ASN A 6 -8.31 4.54 -22.65
N LEU A 7 -9.31 4.42 -21.77
CA LEU A 7 -9.73 5.52 -20.90
C LEU A 7 -8.59 5.96 -19.98
N LEU A 8 -7.90 5.02 -19.31
CA LEU A 8 -6.77 5.34 -18.45
C LEU A 8 -5.65 6.04 -19.21
N THR A 9 -5.29 5.54 -20.40
CA THR A 9 -4.26 6.16 -21.23
C THR A 9 -4.66 7.60 -21.61
N ALA A 10 -5.92 7.80 -22.03
CA ALA A 10 -6.44 9.11 -22.35
C ALA A 10 -6.42 10.09 -21.16
N MET A 11 -6.69 9.60 -19.94
CA MET A 11 -6.60 10.41 -18.73
C MET A 11 -5.15 10.76 -18.38
N VAL A 12 -4.24 9.80 -18.44
CA VAL A 12 -2.80 10.00 -18.19
C VAL A 12 -2.20 11.03 -19.16
N GLU A 13 -2.53 10.97 -20.45
CA GLU A 13 -2.07 11.94 -21.45
C GLU A 13 -2.52 13.39 -21.15
N ARG A 14 -3.66 13.53 -20.48
CA ARG A 14 -4.25 14.81 -20.09
C ARG A 14 -3.77 15.30 -18.72
N TRP A 15 -3.07 14.47 -17.95
CA TRP A 15 -2.48 14.87 -16.68
C TRP A 15 -1.35 15.89 -16.88
N ARG A 16 -1.32 16.93 -16.06
CA ARG A 16 -0.21 17.89 -15.96
C ARG A 16 0.37 17.85 -14.56
N LYS A 17 1.64 17.44 -14.47
CA LYS A 17 2.36 17.25 -13.21
C LYS A 17 2.68 18.59 -12.52
N GLU A 18 2.71 19.69 -13.27
CA GLU A 18 2.99 21.03 -12.77
C GLU A 18 1.85 21.55 -11.87
N THR A 19 0.60 21.23 -12.24
CA THR A 19 -0.62 21.68 -11.56
C THR A 19 -1.36 20.56 -10.83
N HIS A 20 -0.97 19.30 -11.03
CA HIS A 20 -1.71 18.12 -10.57
C HIS A 20 -3.18 18.14 -11.01
N THR A 21 -3.42 18.53 -12.27
CA THR A 21 -4.76 18.61 -12.88
C THR A 21 -4.79 17.86 -14.22
N PHE A 22 -5.97 17.34 -14.57
CA PHE A 22 -6.32 16.88 -15.91
C PHE A 22 -6.75 18.07 -16.76
N HIS A 23 -6.18 18.20 -17.95
CA HIS A 23 -6.56 19.20 -18.94
C HIS A 23 -7.55 18.59 -19.93
N LEU A 24 -8.84 18.86 -19.70
CA LEU A 24 -9.96 18.43 -20.53
C LEU A 24 -10.34 19.52 -21.53
N LEU A 25 -11.26 19.21 -22.46
CA LEU A 25 -11.74 20.19 -23.45
C LEU A 25 -12.49 21.34 -22.77
N GLU A 26 -13.26 21.07 -21.70
CA GLU A 26 -14.04 22.09 -20.99
C GLU A 26 -13.28 22.79 -19.85
N GLY A 27 -12.01 22.44 -19.59
CA GLY A 27 -11.20 23.08 -18.55
C GLY A 27 -10.29 22.12 -17.78
N GLU A 28 -9.84 22.57 -16.61
CA GLU A 28 -9.00 21.77 -15.70
C GLU A 28 -9.84 21.09 -14.62
N MET A 29 -9.50 19.83 -14.32
CA MET A 29 -10.15 19.03 -13.28
C MET A 29 -9.07 18.37 -12.41
N THR A 30 -9.31 18.22 -11.12
CA THR A 30 -8.41 17.46 -10.24
C THR A 30 -9.21 16.57 -9.29
N ILE A 31 -8.56 15.53 -8.77
CA ILE A 31 -9.11 14.66 -7.73
C ILE A 31 -8.84 15.34 -6.39
N THR A 32 -9.86 15.51 -5.56
CA THR A 32 -9.73 16.16 -4.25
C THR A 32 -9.83 15.16 -3.10
N LEU A 33 -9.48 15.61 -1.89
CA LEU A 33 -9.72 14.79 -0.68
C LEU A 33 -11.20 14.46 -0.50
N LYS A 34 -12.11 15.34 -0.91
CA LYS A 34 -13.55 15.08 -0.84
C LYS A 34 -13.94 13.92 -1.76
N ASP A 35 -13.39 13.85 -2.97
CA ASP A 35 -13.64 12.75 -3.90
C ASP A 35 -13.13 11.43 -3.34
N VAL A 36 -11.91 11.44 -2.76
CA VAL A 36 -11.34 10.26 -2.09
C VAL A 36 -12.21 9.81 -0.92
N ALA A 37 -12.64 10.73 -0.05
CA ALA A 37 -13.51 10.40 1.08
C ALA A 37 -14.86 9.82 0.62
N MET A 38 -15.47 10.39 -0.41
CA MET A 38 -16.76 9.91 -0.93
C MET A 38 -16.64 8.53 -1.60
N LEU A 39 -15.54 8.24 -2.29
CA LEU A 39 -15.37 6.98 -3.02
C LEU A 39 -14.82 5.84 -2.16
N THR A 40 -14.03 6.14 -1.14
CA THR A 40 -13.31 5.12 -0.36
C THR A 40 -13.71 5.05 1.11
N GLU A 41 -14.46 6.04 1.60
CA GLU A 41 -14.78 6.22 3.02
C GLU A 41 -13.55 6.29 3.94
N LEU A 42 -12.35 6.47 3.36
CA LEU A 42 -11.12 6.61 4.14
C LEU A 42 -11.11 7.95 4.89
N PRO A 43 -10.59 7.97 6.14
CA PRO A 43 -10.46 9.20 6.91
C PRO A 43 -9.49 10.16 6.20
N ILE A 44 -9.98 11.36 5.91
CA ILE A 44 -9.19 12.48 5.36
C ILE A 44 -8.70 13.42 6.46
N ASP A 45 -9.36 13.43 7.61
CA ASP A 45 -8.91 14.13 8.80
C ASP A 45 -8.01 13.20 9.62
N GLY A 46 -6.88 13.71 10.12
CA GLY A 46 -5.96 12.93 10.94
C GLY A 46 -4.49 13.26 10.69
N ASP A 47 -3.62 12.51 11.36
CA ASP A 47 -2.17 12.67 11.27
C ASP A 47 -1.68 12.22 9.89
N ALA A 48 -0.84 13.05 9.27
CA ALA A 48 -0.18 12.69 8.02
C ALA A 48 0.69 11.43 8.22
N ILE A 49 0.66 10.53 7.23
CA ILE A 49 1.55 9.37 7.20
C ILE A 49 2.93 9.82 6.73
N ILE A 50 3.71 10.36 7.67
CA ILE A 50 5.11 10.79 7.49
C ILE A 50 6.00 9.76 8.17
N GLU A 51 5.98 8.52 7.68
CA GLU A 51 6.87 7.51 8.25
C GLU A 51 8.28 7.60 7.68
N SER A 52 9.25 7.55 8.60
CA SER A 52 10.67 7.59 8.23
C SER A 52 11.01 6.38 7.37
N SER A 53 11.70 6.62 6.25
CA SER A 53 12.30 5.55 5.44
C SER A 53 13.50 4.89 6.13
N GLN A 54 13.91 5.41 7.31
CA GLN A 54 14.99 4.82 8.10
C GLN A 54 14.57 3.44 8.60
N LYS A 55 15.44 2.46 8.34
CA LYS A 55 15.27 1.10 8.86
C LYS A 55 15.25 1.13 10.39
N PRO A 56 14.44 0.27 11.04
CA PRO A 56 14.56 0.03 12.48
C PRO A 56 16.01 -0.35 12.82
N LEU A 57 16.45 -0.06 14.05
CA LEU A 57 17.82 -0.36 14.53
C LEU A 57 18.18 -1.83 14.29
N ASN A 58 17.24 -2.73 14.56
CA ASN A 58 17.40 -4.18 14.40
C ASN A 58 16.97 -4.71 13.01
N GLY A 59 16.70 -3.81 12.07
CA GLY A 59 16.21 -4.14 10.74
C GLY A 59 14.72 -4.50 10.68
N TRP A 60 14.21 -4.61 9.45
CA TRP A 60 12.80 -4.90 9.20
C TRP A 60 12.40 -6.33 9.57
N GLY A 61 13.31 -7.30 9.41
CA GLY A 61 13.06 -8.70 9.73
C GLY A 61 12.66 -8.86 11.19
N GLN A 62 13.52 -8.40 12.11
CA GLN A 62 13.26 -8.46 13.54
C GLN A 62 12.02 -7.63 13.94
N PHE A 63 11.85 -6.42 13.40
CA PHE A 63 10.68 -5.59 13.68
C PHE A 63 9.35 -6.31 13.36
N ILE A 64 9.25 -6.92 12.18
CA ILE A 64 8.04 -7.63 11.77
C ILE A 64 7.88 -8.91 12.61
N SER A 65 8.98 -9.64 12.86
CA SER A 65 8.95 -10.86 13.66
C SER A 65 8.46 -10.61 15.08
N GLU A 66 8.90 -9.54 15.73
CA GLU A 66 8.47 -9.16 17.09
C GLU A 66 6.99 -8.76 17.14
N ARG A 67 6.49 -8.07 16.11
CA ARG A 67 5.11 -7.56 16.08
C ARG A 67 4.09 -8.59 15.64
N LEU A 68 4.48 -9.50 14.76
CA LEU A 68 3.59 -10.54 14.25
C LEU A 68 3.86 -11.90 14.89
N GLY A 69 4.92 -12.10 15.67
CA GLY A 69 5.26 -13.40 16.25
C GLY A 69 5.53 -14.48 15.19
N ILE A 70 6.08 -14.08 14.04
CA ILE A 70 6.45 -14.96 12.91
C ILE A 70 7.95 -14.88 12.68
N ASN A 71 8.57 -15.95 12.21
CA ASN A 71 9.98 -15.90 11.81
C ASN A 71 10.10 -15.54 10.33
N ILE A 72 10.85 -14.49 10.00
CA ILE A 72 11.15 -14.13 8.62
C ILE A 72 12.47 -14.78 8.22
N PRO A 73 12.49 -15.68 7.22
CA PRO A 73 13.73 -16.29 6.75
C PRO A 73 14.59 -15.25 6.04
N GLU A 74 15.89 -15.28 6.33
CA GLU A 74 16.89 -14.42 5.68
C GLU A 74 17.22 -14.91 4.26
N GLU A 75 17.05 -16.21 4.02
CA GLU A 75 17.32 -16.87 2.75
C GLU A 75 16.05 -17.07 1.92
N ALA A 76 16.24 -17.26 0.62
CA ALA A 76 15.14 -17.60 -0.28
C ALA A 76 14.67 -19.03 -0.03
N GLU A 77 13.35 -19.24 0.00
CA GLU A 77 12.77 -20.58 0.01
C GLU A 77 13.08 -21.33 -1.30
N GLU A 78 13.08 -22.66 -1.24
CA GLU A 78 13.28 -23.50 -2.42
C GLU A 78 12.31 -23.11 -3.56
N GLY A 79 12.85 -22.88 -4.76
CA GLY A 79 12.08 -22.41 -5.91
C GLY A 79 11.92 -20.88 -6.01
N ARG A 80 12.48 -20.08 -5.08
CA ARG A 80 12.52 -18.61 -5.18
C ARG A 80 13.94 -18.07 -5.34
N ARG A 81 14.03 -16.91 -5.99
CA ARG A 81 15.30 -16.19 -6.21
C ARG A 81 15.67 -15.24 -5.08
N VAL A 82 14.70 -14.80 -4.28
CA VAL A 82 14.89 -13.80 -3.23
C VAL A 82 14.12 -14.20 -1.96
N PRO A 83 14.60 -13.81 -0.77
CA PRO A 83 13.87 -14.00 0.48
C PRO A 83 12.54 -13.23 0.47
N PRO A 84 11.58 -13.62 1.33
CA PRO A 84 10.27 -12.97 1.40
C PRO A 84 10.34 -11.52 1.87
N LEU A 85 11.41 -11.14 2.56
CA LEU A 85 11.75 -9.76 2.87
C LEU A 85 13.04 -9.39 2.13
N HIS A 86 12.94 -8.52 1.13
CA HIS A 86 14.09 -8.10 0.35
C HIS A 86 13.98 -6.61 -0.01
N LYS A 87 15.07 -5.84 0.19
CA LYS A 87 15.12 -4.39 -0.07
C LYS A 87 13.94 -3.59 0.54
N SER A 88 13.59 -3.90 1.79
CA SER A 88 12.46 -3.28 2.50
C SER A 88 11.09 -3.54 1.85
N MET A 89 10.97 -4.63 1.09
CA MET A 89 9.71 -5.10 0.52
C MET A 89 9.36 -6.46 1.13
N LEU A 90 8.19 -6.56 1.76
CA LEU A 90 7.65 -7.82 2.29
C LEU A 90 6.69 -8.42 1.26
N LEU A 91 6.85 -9.71 0.97
CA LEU A 91 5.98 -10.44 0.08
C LEU A 91 4.70 -10.90 0.80
N ILE A 92 3.57 -10.26 0.48
CA ILE A 92 2.26 -10.55 1.10
C ILE A 92 1.83 -12.02 0.87
N PRO A 93 1.94 -12.60 -0.34
CA PRO A 93 1.60 -14.01 -0.54
C PRO A 93 2.39 -14.98 0.36
N TRP A 94 3.64 -14.64 0.69
CA TRP A 94 4.41 -15.42 1.66
C TRP A 94 3.82 -15.28 3.07
N LEU A 95 3.55 -14.05 3.50
CA LEU A 95 3.00 -13.78 4.84
C LEU A 95 1.69 -14.54 5.08
N VAL A 96 0.76 -14.47 4.13
CA VAL A 96 -0.55 -15.14 4.21
C VAL A 96 -0.37 -16.66 4.29
N ARG A 97 0.49 -17.24 3.45
CA ARG A 97 0.77 -18.68 3.46
C ARG A 97 1.43 -19.14 4.76
N THR A 98 2.36 -18.36 5.31
CA THR A 98 3.08 -18.69 6.56
C THR A 98 2.15 -18.70 7.76
N VAL A 99 1.15 -17.81 7.78
CA VAL A 99 0.23 -17.70 8.92
C VAL A 99 -0.92 -18.70 8.82
N GLY A 100 -1.38 -19.02 7.60
CA GLY A 100 -2.38 -20.05 7.36
C GLY A 100 -3.81 -19.60 7.69
N GLU A 101 -4.62 -20.54 8.16
CA GLU A 101 -6.00 -20.30 8.62
C GLU A 101 -6.07 -20.09 10.13
N LEU A 102 -6.97 -19.21 10.56
CA LEU A 102 -7.17 -18.90 11.97
C LEU A 102 -7.80 -20.12 12.66
N PRO A 103 -7.18 -20.68 13.72
CA PRO A 103 -7.77 -21.79 14.47
C PRO A 103 -9.12 -21.42 15.09
N GLU A 104 -10.03 -22.38 15.25
CA GLU A 104 -11.33 -22.16 15.91
C GLU A 104 -11.17 -21.74 17.38
N ASP A 105 -10.11 -22.19 18.04
CA ASP A 105 -9.73 -21.91 19.42
C ASP A 105 -8.66 -20.82 19.55
N ALA A 106 -8.61 -19.88 18.59
CA ALA A 106 -7.59 -18.84 18.54
C ALA A 106 -7.56 -17.97 19.80
N THR A 107 -6.35 -17.77 20.32
CA THR A 107 -6.06 -16.80 21.39
C THR A 107 -6.20 -15.37 20.89
N ASP A 108 -6.43 -14.41 21.81
CA ASP A 108 -6.48 -12.97 21.48
C ASP A 108 -5.25 -12.50 20.68
N ALA A 109 -4.07 -13.02 21.02
CA ALA A 109 -2.82 -12.70 20.31
C ALA A 109 -2.81 -13.22 18.86
N GLN A 110 -3.43 -14.37 18.59
CA GLN A 110 -3.61 -14.87 17.23
C GLN A 110 -4.65 -14.04 16.48
N ILE A 111 -5.77 -13.70 17.12
CA ILE A 111 -6.79 -12.84 16.51
C ILE A 111 -6.20 -11.49 16.13
N GLU A 112 -5.43 -10.85 17.02
CA GLU A 112 -4.76 -9.58 16.73
C GLU A 112 -3.78 -9.71 15.56
N ARG A 113 -2.96 -10.76 15.54
CA ARG A 113 -2.04 -11.05 14.44
C ARG A 113 -2.78 -11.16 13.10
N TYR A 114 -3.89 -11.88 13.07
CA TYR A 114 -4.71 -12.04 11.86
C TYR A 114 -5.35 -10.71 11.44
N ALA A 115 -5.85 -9.90 12.36
CA ALA A 115 -6.37 -8.58 12.07
C ALA A 115 -5.30 -7.67 11.43
N ARG A 116 -4.07 -7.70 11.94
CA ARG A 116 -2.95 -6.96 11.35
C ARG A 116 -2.59 -7.45 9.95
N ILE A 117 -2.57 -8.76 9.74
CA ILE A 117 -2.29 -9.35 8.41
C ILE A 117 -3.40 -9.01 7.43
N TYR A 118 -4.65 -9.01 7.86
CA TYR A 118 -5.78 -8.57 7.05
C TYR A 118 -5.60 -7.11 6.62
N LEU A 119 -5.25 -6.21 7.53
CA LEU A 119 -4.93 -4.82 7.19
C LEU A 119 -3.76 -4.70 6.22
N ILE A 120 -2.69 -5.49 6.40
CA ILE A 120 -1.56 -5.55 5.48
C ILE A 120 -2.01 -5.97 4.08
N CYS A 121 -2.90 -6.95 3.97
CA CYS A 121 -3.44 -7.41 2.69
C CYS A 121 -4.35 -6.36 2.05
N LEU A 122 -5.22 -5.73 2.83
CA LEU A 122 -6.11 -4.66 2.35
C LEU A 122 -5.29 -3.45 1.87
N VAL A 123 -4.35 -2.99 2.68
CA VAL A 123 -3.55 -1.81 2.36
C VAL A 123 -2.54 -2.10 1.26
N GLY A 124 -1.82 -3.22 1.30
CA GLY A 124 -0.78 -3.52 0.31
C GLY A 124 -1.27 -4.19 -0.97
N GLY A 125 -2.45 -4.83 -0.94
CA GLY A 125 -3.05 -5.50 -2.10
C GLY A 125 -4.13 -4.68 -2.79
N PHE A 126 -4.90 -3.88 -2.05
CA PHE A 126 -6.01 -3.11 -2.59
C PHE A 126 -5.73 -1.60 -2.63
N LEU A 127 -5.36 -0.98 -1.50
CA LEU A 127 -5.20 0.49 -1.45
C LEU A 127 -3.88 0.97 -2.09
N PHE A 128 -2.76 0.30 -1.82
CA PHE A 128 -1.43 0.71 -2.27
C PHE A 128 -0.69 -0.43 -2.98
N PRO A 129 -1.29 -1.05 -4.01
CA PRO A 129 -0.65 -2.12 -4.75
C PRO A 129 0.60 -1.58 -5.42
N ASN A 130 1.66 -2.36 -5.33
CA ASN A 130 2.89 -2.06 -6.05
C ASN A 130 2.92 -2.75 -7.41
N LYS A 131 3.82 -2.28 -8.27
CA LYS A 131 4.02 -2.83 -9.63
C LYS A 131 4.56 -4.27 -9.63
N SER A 132 5.10 -4.75 -8.51
CA SER A 132 5.73 -6.07 -8.42
C SER A 132 4.80 -7.19 -7.93
N GLY A 133 3.48 -6.97 -7.93
CA GLY A 133 2.48 -8.03 -7.86
C GLY A 133 2.50 -8.82 -6.55
N GLY A 134 2.44 -8.10 -5.42
CA GLY A 134 2.24 -8.72 -4.11
C GLY A 134 3.31 -8.39 -3.07
N ASN A 135 4.15 -7.38 -3.29
CA ASN A 135 5.04 -6.90 -2.23
C ASN A 135 4.52 -5.59 -1.62
N MET A 136 4.83 -5.37 -0.35
CA MET A 136 4.50 -4.14 0.37
C MET A 136 5.78 -3.49 0.89
N HIS A 137 5.90 -2.18 0.67
CA HIS A 137 7.02 -1.44 1.22
C HIS A 137 6.89 -1.35 2.74
N CYS A 138 7.98 -1.62 3.46
CA CYS A 138 7.97 -1.73 4.92
C CYS A 138 7.61 -0.42 5.65
N MET A 139 7.68 0.73 4.97
CA MET A 139 7.13 2.00 5.49
C MET A 139 5.67 1.83 5.95
N TRP A 140 4.84 1.14 5.16
CA TRP A 140 3.44 0.90 5.52
C TRP A 140 3.31 -0.08 6.68
N LEU A 141 4.19 -1.09 6.74
CA LEU A 141 4.22 -2.05 7.85
C LEU A 141 4.56 -1.37 9.18
N ARG A 142 5.36 -0.30 9.16
CA ARG A 142 5.63 0.47 10.38
C ARG A 142 4.35 1.05 10.98
N VAL A 143 3.49 1.62 10.13
CA VAL A 143 2.19 2.15 10.57
C VAL A 143 1.29 1.00 11.02
N LEU A 144 1.11 -0.02 10.19
CA LEU A 144 0.13 -1.09 10.42
C LEU A 144 0.48 -2.04 11.57
N LEU A 145 1.76 -2.11 11.93
CA LEU A 145 2.26 -2.87 13.09
C LEU A 145 2.47 -1.96 14.31
N GLY A 146 1.99 -0.71 14.26
CA GLY A 146 1.94 0.23 15.36
C GLY A 146 0.71 0.04 16.25
N ASP A 147 0.47 1.02 17.12
CA ASP A 147 -0.70 1.05 17.98
C ASP A 147 -2.01 1.25 17.18
N TRP A 148 -3.11 0.62 17.62
CA TRP A 148 -4.38 0.67 16.90
C TRP A 148 -4.98 2.09 16.87
N ASP A 149 -4.84 2.86 17.95
CA ASP A 149 -5.33 4.24 18.00
C ASP A 149 -4.47 5.14 17.11
N GLU A 150 -3.17 4.88 17.01
CA GLU A 150 -2.29 5.58 16.07
C GLU A 150 -2.65 5.28 14.61
N ILE A 151 -2.95 4.03 14.28
CA ILE A 151 -3.41 3.61 12.94
C ILE A 151 -4.73 4.30 12.60
N GLY A 152 -5.68 4.32 13.53
CA GLY A 152 -7.01 4.91 13.35
C GLY A 152 -6.99 6.43 13.21
N ARG A 153 -5.99 7.12 13.79
CA ARG A 153 -5.82 8.57 13.67
C ARG A 153 -5.12 9.01 12.38
N LYS A 154 -4.63 8.10 11.54
CA LYS A 154 -3.95 8.49 10.30
C LYS A 154 -4.94 8.97 9.23
N SER A 155 -4.54 9.99 8.48
CA SER A 155 -5.23 10.44 7.28
C SER A 155 -4.93 9.52 6.10
N TRP A 156 -5.57 8.34 6.09
CA TRP A 156 -5.44 7.34 5.02
C TRP A 156 -5.93 7.87 3.67
N GLY A 157 -6.94 8.75 3.67
CA GLY A 157 -7.44 9.41 2.46
C GLY A 157 -6.40 10.37 1.86
N SER A 158 -5.65 11.11 2.68
CA SER A 158 -4.56 11.95 2.17
C SER A 158 -3.40 11.13 1.61
N ALA A 159 -3.06 10.01 2.27
CA ALA A 159 -2.08 9.08 1.74
C ALA A 159 -2.53 8.48 0.39
N CYS A 160 -3.82 8.16 0.25
CA CYS A 160 -4.43 7.70 -0.99
C CYS A 160 -4.31 8.73 -2.10
N LEU A 161 -4.71 9.98 -1.84
CA LEU A 161 -4.60 11.06 -2.83
C LEU A 161 -3.16 11.30 -3.27
N ALA A 162 -2.22 11.34 -2.31
CA ALA A 162 -0.79 11.51 -2.61
C ALA A 162 -0.24 10.38 -3.48
N MET A 163 -0.68 9.14 -3.25
CA MET A 163 -0.30 7.99 -4.06
C MET A 163 -0.87 8.06 -5.48
N ILE A 164 -2.13 8.48 -5.64
CA ILE A 164 -2.75 8.69 -6.96
C ILE A 164 -1.97 9.72 -7.76
N TYR A 165 -1.73 10.90 -7.16
CA TYR A 165 -0.96 11.96 -7.81
C TYR A 165 0.46 11.48 -8.18
N SER A 166 1.13 10.76 -7.27
CA SER A 166 2.46 10.21 -7.53
C SER A 166 2.46 9.25 -8.72
N GLU A 167 1.47 8.36 -8.82
CA GLU A 167 1.40 7.38 -9.89
C GLU A 167 0.96 8.01 -11.22
N LEU A 168 0.00 8.94 -11.23
CA LEU A 168 -0.35 9.71 -12.43
C LEU A 168 0.85 10.48 -12.97
N CYS A 169 1.61 11.16 -12.09
CA CYS A 169 2.85 11.84 -12.48
C CYS A 169 3.87 10.88 -13.09
N LYS A 170 4.07 9.69 -12.52
CA LYS A 170 4.99 8.68 -13.09
C LYS A 170 4.51 8.18 -14.45
N CYS A 171 3.21 8.04 -14.65
CA CYS A 171 2.64 7.52 -15.89
C CYS A 171 2.73 8.52 -17.06
N THR A 172 2.95 9.81 -16.79
CA THR A 172 3.26 10.78 -17.86
C THR A 172 4.65 10.58 -18.48
N ASP A 173 5.56 9.82 -17.84
CA ASP A 173 6.83 9.44 -18.45
C ASP A 173 6.59 8.32 -19.49
N PRO A 174 6.93 8.52 -20.78
CA PRO A 174 6.78 7.51 -21.83
C PRO A 174 7.52 6.18 -21.55
N LYS A 175 8.48 6.18 -20.62
CA LYS A 175 9.22 4.96 -20.20
C LYS A 175 8.44 4.12 -19.19
N THR A 176 7.39 4.66 -18.58
CA THR A 176 6.56 3.95 -17.59
C THR A 176 5.62 2.98 -18.29
N LYS A 177 5.80 1.69 -18.05
CA LYS A 177 4.99 0.61 -18.67
C LYS A 177 3.83 0.11 -17.82
N GLN A 178 3.79 0.51 -16.54
CA GLN A 178 2.80 0.05 -15.56
C GLN A 178 2.53 1.16 -14.56
N ALA A 179 1.28 1.30 -14.16
CA ALA A 179 0.82 2.17 -13.10
C ALA A 179 0.55 1.35 -11.83
N GLY A 180 0.93 1.87 -10.67
CA GLY A 180 0.61 1.27 -9.36
C GLY A 180 -0.41 2.12 -8.59
N GLY A 181 -0.58 1.82 -7.31
CA GLY A 181 -1.42 2.63 -6.41
C GLY A 181 -2.94 2.43 -6.59
N PRO A 182 -3.75 3.23 -5.87
CA PRO A 182 -5.21 3.07 -5.83
C PRO A 182 -5.86 3.67 -7.08
N MET A 183 -5.78 2.97 -8.21
CA MET A 183 -6.39 3.38 -9.49
C MET A 183 -7.85 2.94 -9.65
N PHE A 184 -8.52 2.60 -8.56
CA PHE A 184 -9.95 2.26 -8.54
C PHE A 184 -10.84 3.48 -8.22
N ILE A 185 -10.23 4.66 -8.07
CA ILE A 185 -10.86 5.97 -7.87
C ILE A 185 -10.95 6.68 -9.21
#